data_AF-A0A2N7TRQ2-F1
#
_entry.id   AF-A0A2N7TRQ2-F1
#
_cell.length_a   1.000
_cell.length_b   1.000
_cell.length_c   1.000
_cell.angle_alpha   90.00
_cell.angle_beta   90.00
_cell.angle_gamma   90.00
#
_symmetry.space_group_name_H-M   'P 1'
#
loop_
_entity.id
_entity.type
_entity.pdbx_description
1 polymer ?
#
loop_
_entity_poly.entity_id
_entity_poly.type
_entity_poly.pdbx_seq_one_letter_code
_entity_poly.pdbx_strand_id
1 'polypeptide(L)'
;AHDPFAARALVYGILMGVDPQSREKQRLALASQALPEVLVELDRLAEPLARLAPGHRLPLIELALPVLRQLSTTQFAGFRACLERLMAIETRPGALQWALHRLVVQGIEGERRARRDCHLVDLGGPLSRMLSALATAGQGDEAEAREAFGQAAEALGVALDFVAEPALAADLDWAMARLVRLATAERAALLAAMTRCVEHDGRVEPEEAELLRAVAWTLGCPLPDPDRGGLASRPGERHDGQHR
;
A
#
# COMPACT_ATOMS: atom_id res chain seq x y z
N ALA A 1 -8.46 13.37 10.31
CA ALA A 1 -7.28 12.55 10.70
C ALA A 1 -6.64 12.97 12.03
N HIS A 2 -6.92 14.17 12.58
CA HIS A 2 -6.29 14.64 13.83
C HIS A 2 -6.97 14.17 15.13
N ASP A 3 -8.19 13.66 15.05
CA ASP A 3 -8.92 13.04 16.15
C ASP A 3 -8.79 11.50 16.09
N PRO A 4 -8.57 10.78 17.22
CA PRO A 4 -8.41 9.33 17.23
C PRO A 4 -9.60 8.54 16.66
N PHE A 5 -10.84 8.99 16.87
CA PHE A 5 -12.00 8.29 16.31
C PHE A 5 -12.08 8.49 14.80
N ALA A 6 -11.91 9.73 14.34
CA ALA A 6 -11.87 10.06 12.92
C ALA A 6 -10.70 9.38 12.18
N ALA A 7 -9.53 9.22 12.83
CA ALA A 7 -8.38 8.53 12.29
C ALA A 7 -8.66 7.03 12.09
N ARG A 8 -9.30 6.37 13.07
CA ARG A 8 -9.70 4.95 12.93
C ARG A 8 -10.76 4.78 11.85
N ALA A 9 -11.79 5.64 11.86
CA ALA A 9 -12.87 5.62 10.86
C ALA A 9 -12.33 5.78 9.43
N LEU A 10 -11.40 6.72 9.23
CA LEU A 10 -10.73 6.94 7.95
C LEU A 10 -10.03 5.68 7.46
N VAL A 11 -9.24 5.02 8.31
CA VAL A 11 -8.53 3.80 7.94
C VAL A 11 -9.49 2.65 7.66
N TYR A 12 -10.54 2.47 8.48
CA TYR A 12 -11.57 1.47 8.20
C TYR A 12 -12.23 1.71 6.86
N GLY A 13 -12.68 2.93 6.58
CA GLY A 13 -13.36 3.24 5.32
C GLY A 13 -12.46 3.07 4.08
N ILE A 14 -11.15 3.34 4.20
CA ILE A 14 -10.16 3.09 3.13
C ILE A 14 -9.94 1.58 2.89
N LEU A 15 -9.92 0.78 3.95
CA LEU A 15 -9.66 -0.66 3.88
C LEU A 15 -10.92 -1.51 3.67
N MET A 16 -12.11 -0.90 3.65
CA MET A 16 -13.33 -1.58 3.23
C MET A 16 -13.30 -1.81 1.71
N GLY A 17 -13.84 -2.95 1.28
CA GLY A 17 -13.93 -3.33 -0.12
C GLY A 17 -14.80 -2.37 -0.93
N VAL A 18 -14.59 -2.38 -2.24
CA VAL A 18 -15.38 -1.60 -3.22
C VAL A 18 -16.68 -2.31 -3.60
N ASP A 19 -16.74 -3.64 -3.46
CA ASP A 19 -17.96 -4.41 -3.71
C ASP A 19 -19.04 -4.08 -2.67
N PRO A 20 -20.26 -3.68 -3.08
CA PRO A 20 -21.32 -3.29 -2.15
C PRO A 20 -21.70 -4.39 -1.13
N GLN A 21 -21.65 -5.67 -1.51
CA GLN A 21 -22.01 -6.76 -0.61
C GLN A 21 -20.92 -6.99 0.45
N SER A 22 -19.64 -7.00 0.03
CA SER A 22 -18.49 -7.04 0.94
C SER A 22 -18.51 -5.86 1.90
N ARG A 23 -18.73 -4.65 1.36
CA ARG A 23 -18.77 -3.40 2.12
C ARG A 23 -19.85 -3.39 3.20
N GLU A 24 -21.06 -3.89 2.90
CA GLU A 24 -22.13 -3.97 3.89
C GLU A 24 -21.81 -5.00 4.99
N LYS A 25 -21.28 -6.17 4.63
CA LYS A 25 -20.85 -7.18 5.63
C LYS A 25 -19.76 -6.63 6.55
N GLN A 26 -18.79 -5.91 5.98
CA GLN A 26 -17.73 -5.23 6.71
C GLN A 26 -18.28 -4.16 7.66
N ARG A 27 -19.25 -3.36 7.20
CA ARG A 27 -19.92 -2.35 8.03
C ARG A 27 -20.64 -2.97 9.22
N LEU A 28 -21.38 -4.07 9.01
CA LEU A 28 -22.04 -4.82 10.08
C LEU A 28 -21.03 -5.39 11.09
N ALA A 29 -19.88 -5.89 10.62
CA ALA A 29 -18.84 -6.38 11.50
C ALA A 29 -18.23 -5.25 12.35
N LEU A 30 -17.96 -4.09 11.76
CA LEU A 30 -17.52 -2.91 12.51
C LEU A 30 -18.57 -2.47 13.54
N ALA A 31 -19.85 -2.48 13.20
CA ALA A 31 -20.93 -2.11 14.13
C ALA A 31 -20.95 -2.98 15.39
N SER A 32 -20.48 -4.23 15.29
CA SER A 32 -20.42 -5.16 16.43
C SER A 32 -19.17 -5.04 17.32
N GLN A 33 -18.14 -4.30 16.87
CA GLN A 33 -16.81 -4.36 17.49
C GLN A 33 -16.13 -2.99 17.69
N ALA A 34 -16.40 -2.03 16.80
CA ALA A 34 -15.86 -0.68 16.89
C ALA A 34 -16.61 0.15 17.94
N LEU A 35 -15.98 1.25 18.38
CA LEU A 35 -16.62 2.20 19.28
C LEU A 35 -17.71 2.98 18.53
N PRO A 36 -18.85 3.32 19.17
CA PRO A 36 -19.93 4.07 18.54
C PRO A 36 -19.48 5.38 17.89
N GLU A 37 -18.56 6.10 18.51
CA GLU A 37 -18.00 7.36 18.01
C GLU A 37 -17.22 7.16 16.69
N VAL A 38 -16.57 6.01 16.53
CA VAL A 38 -15.88 5.66 15.29
C VAL A 38 -16.89 5.38 14.17
N LEU A 39 -18.04 4.79 14.48
CA LEU A 39 -19.10 4.54 13.50
C LEU A 39 -19.73 5.85 13.01
N VAL A 40 -19.97 6.81 13.92
CA VAL A 40 -20.44 8.15 13.55
C VAL A 40 -19.47 8.83 12.58
N GLU A 41 -18.16 8.77 12.87
CA GLU A 41 -17.15 9.32 11.96
C GLU A 41 -17.07 8.54 10.64
N LEU A 42 -17.28 7.22 10.65
CA LEU A 42 -17.29 6.39 9.44
C LEU A 42 -18.45 6.77 8.52
N ASP A 43 -19.65 6.95 9.07
CA ASP A 43 -20.83 7.40 8.33
C ASP A 43 -20.59 8.79 7.73
N ARG A 44 -19.99 9.70 8.50
CA ARG A 44 -19.61 11.05 8.03
C ARG A 44 -18.59 11.00 6.88
N LEU A 45 -17.70 10.01 6.87
CA LEU A 45 -16.66 9.85 5.86
C LEU A 45 -17.09 8.99 4.65
N ALA A 46 -18.25 8.32 4.71
CA ALA A 46 -18.67 7.37 3.68
C ALA A 46 -18.75 7.99 2.28
N GLU A 47 -19.38 9.16 2.15
CA GLU A 47 -19.56 9.85 0.88
C GLU A 47 -18.24 10.47 0.36
N PRO A 48 -17.43 11.20 1.17
CA PRO A 48 -16.10 11.62 0.75
C PRO A 48 -15.19 10.48 0.29
N LEU A 49 -15.20 9.35 1.01
CA LEU A 49 -14.36 8.19 0.67
C LEU A 49 -14.84 7.46 -0.59
N ALA A 50 -16.15 7.46 -0.87
CA ALA A 50 -16.68 6.91 -2.12
C ALA A 50 -16.24 7.72 -3.36
N ARG A 51 -15.90 9.00 -3.19
CA ARG A 51 -15.36 9.87 -4.25
C ARG A 51 -13.84 10.00 -4.24
N LEU A 52 -13.15 9.25 -3.38
CA LEU A 52 -11.71 9.36 -3.26
C LEU A 52 -11.04 8.86 -4.54
N ALA A 53 -10.32 9.75 -5.23
CA ALA A 53 -9.57 9.37 -6.40
C ALA A 53 -8.43 8.39 -6.01
N PRO A 54 -8.10 7.42 -6.88
CA PRO A 54 -6.87 6.65 -6.78
C PRO A 54 -5.66 7.55 -6.52
N GLY A 55 -4.66 7.06 -5.78
CA GLY A 55 -3.48 7.84 -5.37
C GLY A 55 -3.60 8.53 -4.01
N HIS A 56 -4.82 8.72 -3.48
CA HIS A 56 -5.04 9.54 -2.28
C HIS A 56 -5.24 8.73 -0.98
N ARG A 57 -5.32 7.39 -1.05
CA ARG A 57 -5.58 6.55 0.14
C ARG A 57 -4.36 6.51 1.04
N LEU A 58 -3.20 6.26 0.46
CA LEU A 58 -1.94 6.22 1.19
C LEU A 58 -1.62 7.55 1.89
N PRO A 59 -1.66 8.74 1.22
CA PRO A 59 -1.48 10.02 1.91
C PRO A 59 -2.42 10.23 3.10
N LEU A 60 -3.69 9.84 2.97
CA LEU A 60 -4.67 9.94 4.05
C LEU A 60 -4.33 9.01 5.23
N ILE A 61 -3.87 7.79 4.96
CA ILE A 61 -3.37 6.87 5.99
C ILE A 61 -2.15 7.47 6.69
N GLU A 62 -1.17 7.99 5.93
CA GLU A 62 0.04 8.59 6.50
C GLU A 62 -0.29 9.76 7.43
N LEU A 63 -1.29 10.58 7.09
CA LEU A 63 -1.78 11.66 7.95
C LEU A 63 -2.44 11.15 9.24
N ALA A 64 -3.03 9.95 9.22
CA ALA A 64 -3.65 9.33 10.38
C ALA A 64 -2.63 8.64 11.31
N LEU A 65 -1.51 8.15 10.79
CA LEU A 65 -0.52 7.37 11.54
C LEU A 65 -0.01 8.07 12.83
N PRO A 66 0.33 9.37 12.86
CA PRO A 66 0.79 10.02 14.09
C PRO A 66 -0.22 9.97 15.23
N VAL A 67 -1.52 10.02 14.92
CA VAL A 67 -2.60 9.91 15.90
C VAL A 67 -2.81 8.46 16.32
N LEU A 68 -2.78 7.53 15.35
CA LEU A 68 -2.95 6.10 15.64
C LEU A 68 -1.78 5.52 16.47
N ARG A 69 -0.58 6.09 16.37
CA ARG A 69 0.57 5.73 17.24
C ARG A 69 0.37 6.11 18.72
N GLN A 70 -0.56 7.01 19.02
CA GLN A 70 -0.86 7.45 20.39
C GLN A 70 -1.88 6.54 21.08
N LEU A 71 -2.42 5.54 20.38
CA LEU A 71 -3.35 4.58 20.97
C LEU A 71 -2.66 3.77 22.08
N SER A 72 -3.37 3.55 23.18
CA SER A 72 -2.94 2.60 24.20
C SER A 72 -2.91 1.18 23.64
N THR A 73 -2.18 0.27 24.29
CA THR A 73 -2.10 -1.13 23.88
C THR A 73 -3.48 -1.78 23.70
N THR A 74 -4.42 -1.51 24.61
CA THR A 74 -5.79 -2.02 24.54
C THR A 74 -6.56 -1.40 23.37
N GLN A 75 -6.41 -0.09 23.14
CA GLN A 75 -7.05 0.60 22.03
C GLN A 75 -6.52 0.11 20.69
N PHE A 76 -5.20 -0.09 20.57
CA PHE A 76 -4.58 -0.65 19.38
C PHE A 76 -5.03 -2.10 19.14
N ALA A 77 -5.11 -2.94 20.18
CA ALA A 77 -5.61 -4.30 20.04
C ALA A 77 -7.05 -4.34 19.50
N GLY A 78 -7.95 -3.49 20.01
CA GLY A 78 -9.31 -3.37 19.48
C GLY A 78 -9.34 -2.86 18.04
N PHE A 79 -8.50 -1.87 17.73
CA PHE A 79 -8.36 -1.33 16.37
C PHE A 79 -7.87 -2.40 15.38
N ARG A 80 -6.79 -3.12 15.73
CA ARG A 80 -6.19 -4.21 14.97
C ARG A 80 -7.17 -5.35 14.73
N ALA A 81 -7.92 -5.75 15.75
CA ALA A 81 -8.92 -6.80 15.61
C ALA A 81 -10.05 -6.41 14.63
N CYS A 82 -10.42 -5.12 14.55
CA CYS A 82 -11.37 -4.66 13.54
C CYS A 82 -10.76 -4.74 12.13
N LEU A 83 -9.48 -4.35 11.97
CA LEU A 83 -8.77 -4.45 10.70
C LEU A 83 -8.69 -5.90 10.19
N GLU A 84 -8.30 -6.82 11.08
CA GLU A 84 -8.25 -8.25 10.75
C GLU A 84 -9.63 -8.78 10.35
N ARG A 85 -10.69 -8.32 11.02
CA ARG A 85 -12.08 -8.69 10.69
C ARG A 85 -12.51 -8.14 9.32
N LEU A 86 -12.13 -6.92 8.97
CA LEU A 86 -12.40 -6.34 7.65
C LEU A 86 -11.75 -7.16 6.54
N MET A 87 -10.47 -7.52 6.72
CA MET A 87 -9.72 -8.32 5.76
C MET A 87 -10.27 -9.74 5.62
N ALA A 88 -10.75 -10.34 6.72
CA ALA A 88 -11.30 -11.70 6.72
C ALA A 88 -12.68 -11.81 6.05
N ILE A 89 -13.45 -10.72 6.00
CA ILE A 89 -14.75 -10.68 5.31
C ILE A 89 -14.56 -10.54 3.80
N GLU A 90 -13.48 -9.88 3.40
CA GLU A 90 -13.15 -9.75 1.99
C GLU A 90 -12.73 -11.11 1.43
N THR A 91 -13.42 -11.55 0.38
CA THR A 91 -13.18 -12.87 -0.23
C THR A 91 -11.85 -12.90 -0.98
N ARG A 92 -11.48 -11.79 -1.59
CA ARG A 92 -10.23 -11.63 -2.35
C ARG A 92 -9.69 -10.21 -2.15
N PRO A 93 -9.02 -9.93 -1.01
CA PRO A 93 -8.41 -8.63 -0.81
C PRO A 93 -7.31 -8.46 -1.87
N GLY A 94 -7.43 -7.41 -2.68
CA GLY A 94 -6.43 -7.09 -3.69
C GLY A 94 -5.07 -6.76 -3.04
N ALA A 95 -3.99 -6.85 -3.83
CA ALA A 95 -2.63 -6.57 -3.35
C ALA A 95 -2.52 -5.17 -2.71
N LEU A 96 -3.19 -4.16 -3.27
CA LEU A 96 -3.23 -2.81 -2.70
C LEU A 96 -3.84 -2.79 -1.29
N GLN A 97 -5.00 -3.41 -1.10
CA GLN A 97 -5.67 -3.45 0.20
C GLN A 97 -4.82 -4.19 1.24
N TRP A 98 -4.19 -5.31 0.86
CA TRP A 98 -3.21 -6.00 1.70
C TRP A 98 -2.03 -5.09 2.09
N ALA A 99 -1.47 -4.36 1.13
CA ALA A 99 -0.31 -3.49 1.36
C ALA A 99 -0.66 -2.31 2.28
N LEU A 100 -1.81 -1.67 2.06
CA LEU A 100 -2.30 -0.58 2.92
C LEU A 100 -2.60 -1.08 4.34
N HIS A 101 -3.24 -2.25 4.49
CA HIS A 101 -3.46 -2.87 5.80
C HIS A 101 -2.14 -3.10 6.54
N ARG A 102 -1.15 -3.69 5.85
CA ARG A 102 0.18 -3.94 6.42
C ARG A 102 0.89 -2.65 6.82
N LEU A 103 0.83 -1.62 5.97
CA LEU A 103 1.42 -0.31 6.23
C LEU A 103 0.82 0.35 7.47
N VAL A 104 -0.50 0.24 7.68
CA VAL A 104 -1.16 0.74 8.89
C VAL A 104 -0.63 0.02 10.12
N VAL A 105 -0.66 -1.32 10.11
CA VAL A 105 -0.28 -2.14 11.28
C VAL A 105 1.18 -1.89 11.64
N GLN A 106 2.09 -2.02 10.69
CA GLN A 106 3.51 -1.77 10.91
C GLN A 106 3.79 -0.27 11.17
N GLY A 107 2.99 0.63 10.62
CA GLY A 107 3.05 2.07 10.89
C GLY A 107 2.85 2.39 12.36
N ILE A 108 1.99 1.64 13.05
CA ILE A 108 1.70 1.79 14.48
C ILE A 108 2.68 0.99 15.34
N GLU A 109 2.95 -0.27 14.98
CA GLU A 109 3.86 -1.16 15.73
C GLU A 109 5.34 -0.75 15.63
N GLY A 110 5.68 0.00 14.58
CA GLY A 110 7.06 0.33 14.22
C GLY A 110 7.73 -0.77 13.38
N GLU A 111 8.93 -0.46 12.87
CA GLU A 111 9.69 -1.45 12.10
C GLU A 111 10.21 -2.56 13.02
N ARG A 112 9.79 -3.80 12.73
CA ARG A 112 10.37 -4.98 13.38
C ARG A 112 11.78 -5.20 12.83
N ARG A 113 12.77 -5.30 13.73
CA ARG A 113 14.15 -5.63 13.36
C ARG A 113 14.20 -7.01 12.69
N ALA A 114 14.35 -7.05 11.38
CA ALA A 114 14.62 -8.28 10.65
C ALA A 114 16.14 -8.44 10.47
N ARG A 115 16.61 -9.68 10.53
CA ARG A 115 17.97 -10.01 10.08
C ARG A 115 18.05 -9.74 8.58
N ARG A 116 19.11 -9.06 8.13
CA ARG A 116 19.33 -8.69 6.73
C ARG A 116 20.36 -9.65 6.12
N ASP A 117 19.98 -10.92 6.06
CA ASP A 117 20.86 -12.06 5.85
C ASP A 117 20.46 -12.91 4.62
N CYS A 118 19.54 -12.43 3.80
CA CYS A 118 19.17 -13.07 2.53
C CYS A 118 19.63 -12.22 1.34
N HIS A 119 19.93 -12.88 0.23
CA HIS A 119 20.28 -12.25 -1.04
C HIS A 119 19.19 -12.49 -2.08
N LEU A 120 19.13 -11.67 -3.13
CA LEU A 120 18.16 -11.78 -4.22
C LEU A 120 18.11 -13.18 -4.82
N VAL A 121 19.26 -13.81 -5.00
CA VAL A 121 19.40 -15.17 -5.55
C VAL A 121 18.70 -16.25 -4.71
N ASP A 122 18.57 -16.03 -3.39
CA ASP A 122 17.92 -16.97 -2.47
C ASP A 122 16.41 -16.73 -2.36
N LEU A 123 15.89 -15.67 -2.98
CA LEU A 123 14.53 -15.16 -2.79
C LEU A 123 13.64 -15.35 -4.02
N GLY A 124 13.97 -16.30 -4.91
CA GLY A 124 13.22 -16.55 -6.15
C GLY A 124 11.71 -16.66 -5.93
N GLY A 125 11.24 -17.58 -5.09
CA GLY A 125 9.80 -17.73 -4.80
C GLY A 125 9.12 -16.45 -4.26
N PRO A 126 9.66 -15.81 -3.20
CA PRO A 126 9.15 -14.53 -2.70
C PRO A 126 9.13 -13.41 -3.75
N LEU A 127 10.17 -13.30 -4.58
CA LEU A 127 10.29 -12.31 -5.65
C LEU A 127 9.25 -12.57 -6.74
N SER A 128 9.16 -13.82 -7.23
CA SER A 128 8.15 -14.26 -8.18
C SER A 128 6.74 -13.87 -7.75
N ARG A 129 6.38 -14.16 -6.49
CA ARG A 129 5.04 -13.85 -5.99
C ARG A 129 4.78 -12.34 -5.89
N MET A 130 5.72 -11.57 -5.36
CA MET A 130 5.55 -10.13 -5.15
C MET A 130 5.54 -9.36 -6.47
N LEU A 131 6.47 -9.66 -7.38
CA LEU A 131 6.52 -9.01 -8.69
C LEU A 131 5.31 -9.38 -9.54
N SER A 132 4.85 -10.64 -9.50
CA SER A 132 3.60 -11.00 -10.20
C SER A 132 2.40 -10.25 -9.63
N ALA A 133 2.34 -10.03 -8.30
CA ALA A 133 1.27 -9.25 -7.68
C ALA A 133 1.33 -7.75 -8.00
N LEU A 134 2.53 -7.19 -8.20
CA LEU A 134 2.70 -5.82 -8.69
C LEU A 134 2.29 -5.70 -10.15
N ALA A 135 2.77 -6.60 -11.01
CA ALA A 135 2.48 -6.60 -12.45
C ALA A 135 0.99 -6.81 -12.77
N THR A 136 0.27 -7.55 -11.91
CA THR A 136 -1.17 -7.78 -12.06
C THR A 136 -2.04 -6.78 -11.29
N ALA A 137 -1.43 -5.90 -10.49
CA ALA A 137 -2.16 -4.81 -9.86
C ALA A 137 -2.34 -3.72 -10.93
N GLY A 138 -3.58 -3.32 -11.22
CA GLY A 138 -3.88 -2.27 -12.20
C GLY A 138 -4.02 -2.77 -13.65
N GLN A 139 -3.41 -3.91 -14.00
CA GLN A 139 -3.45 -4.44 -15.36
C GLN A 139 -4.63 -5.39 -15.60
N GLY A 140 -5.39 -5.11 -16.66
CA GLY A 140 -6.47 -5.97 -17.15
C GLY A 140 -5.99 -7.04 -18.13
N ASP A 141 -4.80 -6.89 -18.71
CA ASP A 141 -4.21 -7.82 -19.67
C ASP A 141 -3.07 -8.63 -19.05
N GLU A 142 -3.21 -9.95 -19.10
CA GLU A 142 -2.22 -10.90 -18.60
C GLU A 142 -0.91 -10.89 -19.42
N ALA A 143 -0.97 -10.47 -20.69
CA ALA A 143 0.20 -10.35 -21.56
C ALA A 143 1.10 -9.19 -21.12
N GLU A 144 0.51 -8.02 -20.87
CA GLU A 144 1.22 -6.84 -20.36
C GLU A 144 1.82 -7.13 -18.98
N ALA A 145 1.08 -7.81 -18.09
CA ALA A 145 1.57 -8.19 -16.78
C ALA A 145 2.79 -9.14 -16.86
N ARG A 146 2.78 -10.09 -17.81
CA ARG A 146 3.92 -10.98 -18.05
C ARG A 146 5.14 -10.22 -18.56
N GLU A 147 4.94 -9.25 -19.44
CA GLU A 147 6.01 -8.42 -19.98
C GLU A 147 6.65 -7.60 -18.86
N ALA A 148 5.84 -6.88 -18.08
CA ALA A 148 6.29 -6.09 -16.93
C ALA A 148 7.03 -6.94 -15.89
N PHE A 149 6.54 -8.15 -15.62
CA PHE A 149 7.24 -9.11 -14.77
C PHE A 149 8.60 -9.52 -15.36
N GLY A 150 8.63 -9.84 -16.66
CA GLY A 150 9.86 -10.24 -17.36
C GLY A 150 10.94 -9.16 -17.29
N GLN A 151 10.58 -7.90 -17.54
CA GLN A 151 11.49 -6.76 -17.45
C GLN A 151 12.06 -6.58 -16.02
N ALA A 152 11.22 -6.78 -15.00
CA ALA A 152 11.66 -6.72 -13.60
C ALA A 152 12.60 -7.89 -13.25
N ALA A 153 12.31 -9.10 -13.72
CA ALA A 153 13.15 -10.29 -13.51
C ALA A 153 14.53 -10.14 -14.18
N GLU A 154 14.54 -9.65 -15.43
CA GLU A 154 15.78 -9.36 -16.17
C GLU A 154 16.63 -8.31 -15.44
N ALA A 155 16.00 -7.24 -14.95
CA ALA A 155 16.70 -6.19 -14.20
C ALA A 155 17.36 -6.70 -12.90
N LEU A 156 16.78 -7.71 -12.26
CA LEU A 156 17.34 -8.34 -11.06
C LEU A 156 18.42 -9.39 -11.39
N GLY A 157 18.46 -9.90 -12.62
CA GLY A 157 19.40 -10.95 -13.03
C GLY A 157 19.17 -12.28 -12.31
N VAL A 158 17.93 -12.58 -11.89
CA VAL A 158 17.55 -13.83 -11.22
C VAL A 158 16.46 -14.54 -12.01
N ALA A 159 16.49 -15.88 -11.99
CA ALA A 159 15.44 -16.69 -12.62
C ALA A 159 14.18 -16.66 -11.76
N LEU A 160 13.10 -16.09 -12.29
CA LEU A 160 11.81 -15.96 -11.64
C LEU A 160 10.70 -16.54 -12.52
N ASP A 161 9.63 -16.99 -11.87
CA ASP A 161 8.46 -17.59 -12.52
C ASP A 161 7.25 -16.68 -12.31
N PHE A 162 6.57 -16.33 -13.40
CA PHE A 162 5.34 -15.54 -13.31
C PHE A 162 4.20 -16.39 -12.72
N VAL A 163 3.51 -15.84 -11.72
CA VAL A 163 2.37 -16.49 -11.06
C VAL A 163 1.08 -15.73 -11.42
N ALA A 164 0.34 -16.27 -12.38
CA ALA A 164 -0.87 -15.66 -12.92
C ALA A 164 -2.04 -15.67 -11.91
N GLU A 165 -2.06 -16.63 -10.99
CA GLU A 165 -3.10 -16.71 -9.97
C GLU A 165 -3.04 -15.47 -9.07
N PRO A 166 -4.19 -14.82 -8.79
CA PRO A 166 -4.24 -13.71 -7.85
C PRO A 166 -3.68 -14.13 -6.49
N ALA A 167 -2.76 -13.32 -5.96
CA ALA A 167 -2.13 -13.61 -4.68
C ALA A 167 -3.15 -13.53 -3.54
N LEU A 168 -3.16 -14.54 -2.66
CA LEU A 168 -3.87 -14.42 -1.40
C LEU A 168 -3.03 -13.57 -0.43
N ALA A 169 -3.70 -12.97 0.57
CA ALA A 169 -3.01 -12.21 1.61
C ALA A 169 -1.91 -13.03 2.32
N ALA A 170 -2.14 -14.33 2.52
CA ALA A 170 -1.17 -15.24 3.12
C ALA A 170 0.09 -15.44 2.23
N ASP A 171 -0.07 -15.46 0.91
CA ASP A 171 1.07 -15.59 -0.02
C ASP A 171 1.93 -14.33 -0.01
N LEU A 172 1.28 -13.16 0.01
CA LEU A 172 1.96 -11.87 0.11
C LEU A 172 2.63 -11.70 1.48
N ASP A 173 2.00 -12.17 2.57
CA ASP A 173 2.61 -12.20 3.90
C ASP A 173 3.85 -13.08 3.94
N TRP A 174 3.77 -14.27 3.36
CA TRP A 174 4.88 -15.21 3.25
C TRP A 174 6.05 -14.63 2.44
N ALA A 175 5.75 -13.97 1.32
CA ALA A 175 6.75 -13.35 0.46
C ALA A 175 7.41 -12.17 1.18
N MET A 176 6.61 -11.25 1.70
CA MET A 176 7.10 -10.05 2.37
C MET A 176 7.93 -10.37 3.62
N ALA A 177 7.54 -11.38 4.41
CA ALA A 177 8.33 -11.82 5.57
C ALA A 177 9.75 -12.29 5.21
N ARG A 178 9.98 -12.72 3.97
CA ARG A 178 11.30 -13.08 3.44
C ARG A 178 12.00 -11.89 2.78
N LEU A 179 11.28 -11.10 1.99
CA LEU A 179 11.83 -9.93 1.31
C LEU A 179 12.36 -8.87 2.30
N VAL A 180 11.73 -8.70 3.46
CA VAL A 180 12.27 -7.80 4.48
C VAL A 180 13.67 -8.25 4.95
N ARG A 181 14.03 -9.53 4.84
CA ARG A 181 15.38 -10.01 5.20
C ARG A 181 16.45 -9.76 4.14
N LEU A 182 16.08 -9.16 3.01
CA LEU A 182 17.03 -8.80 1.96
C LEU A 182 18.14 -7.89 2.50
N ALA A 183 19.38 -8.25 2.16
CA ALA A 183 20.58 -7.48 2.45
C ALA A 183 20.43 -6.03 1.99
N THR A 184 20.85 -5.08 2.83
CA THR A 184 20.63 -3.65 2.58
C THR A 184 21.19 -3.17 1.23
N ALA A 185 22.33 -3.72 0.80
CA ALA A 185 22.98 -3.38 -0.45
C ALA A 185 22.15 -3.73 -1.70
N GLU A 186 21.26 -4.72 -1.62
CA GLU A 186 20.48 -5.22 -2.77
C GLU A 186 19.07 -4.64 -2.83
N ARG A 187 18.64 -3.88 -1.81
CA ARG A 187 17.30 -3.28 -1.75
C ARG A 187 17.05 -2.25 -2.84
N ALA A 188 18.08 -1.48 -3.20
CA ALA A 188 17.98 -0.52 -4.28
C ALA A 188 17.70 -1.21 -5.62
N ALA A 189 18.32 -2.37 -5.87
CA ALA A 189 18.06 -3.17 -7.06
C ALA A 189 16.63 -3.74 -7.04
N LEU A 190 16.17 -4.27 -5.91
CA LEU A 190 14.77 -4.71 -5.75
C LEU A 190 13.78 -3.59 -6.04
N LEU A 191 13.99 -2.41 -5.46
CA LEU A 191 13.07 -1.30 -5.61
C LEU A 191 13.06 -0.75 -7.04
N ALA A 192 14.22 -0.71 -7.71
CA ALA A 192 14.32 -0.34 -9.12
C ALA A 192 13.56 -1.34 -10.02
N ALA A 193 13.68 -2.64 -9.75
CA ALA A 193 12.94 -3.67 -10.49
C ALA A 193 11.43 -3.58 -10.25
N MET A 194 11.00 -3.37 -9.00
CA MET A 194 9.59 -3.14 -8.68
C MET A 194 9.02 -1.89 -9.36
N THR A 195 9.83 -0.82 -9.47
CA THR A 195 9.44 0.41 -10.17
C THR A 195 9.25 0.15 -11.66
N ARG A 196 10.19 -0.55 -12.31
CA ARG A 196 10.04 -0.98 -13.71
C ARG A 196 8.84 -1.89 -13.91
N CYS A 197 8.53 -2.74 -12.93
CA CYS A 197 7.39 -3.65 -12.98
C CYS A 197 6.03 -2.92 -13.02
N VAL A 198 5.94 -1.73 -12.44
CA VAL A 198 4.71 -0.92 -12.45
C VAL A 198 4.74 0.23 -13.47
N GLU A 199 5.89 0.49 -14.08
CA GLU A 199 6.02 1.45 -15.17
C GLU A 199 5.63 0.78 -16.50
N HIS A 200 4.40 1.00 -16.94
CA HIS A 200 3.92 0.54 -18.24
C HIS A 200 3.80 1.74 -19.21
N ASP A 201 4.35 1.64 -20.42
CA ASP A 201 4.35 2.72 -21.42
C ASP A 201 4.88 4.08 -20.90
N GLY A 202 5.79 4.05 -19.92
CA GLY A 202 6.32 5.26 -19.27
C GLY A 202 5.33 5.96 -18.32
N ARG A 203 4.26 5.27 -17.90
CA ARG A 203 3.26 5.75 -16.95
C ARG A 203 3.10 4.72 -15.82
N VAL A 204 2.75 5.21 -14.64
CA VAL A 204 2.40 4.36 -13.49
C VAL A 204 0.98 4.73 -13.11
N GLU A 205 0.07 3.76 -13.06
CA GLU A 205 -1.29 4.03 -12.63
C GLU A 205 -1.30 4.39 -11.13
N PRO A 206 -2.20 5.27 -10.67
CA PRO A 206 -2.15 5.74 -9.29
C PRO A 206 -2.25 4.60 -8.24
N GLU A 207 -3.00 3.54 -8.53
CA GLU A 207 -3.13 2.38 -7.63
C GLU A 207 -1.87 1.53 -7.55
N GLU A 208 -1.18 1.37 -8.68
CA GLU A 208 0.12 0.70 -8.75
C GLU A 208 1.18 1.49 -7.98
N ALA A 209 1.16 2.83 -8.12
CA ALA A 209 2.03 3.71 -7.35
C ALA A 209 1.75 3.61 -5.84
N GLU A 210 0.48 3.55 -5.42
CA GLU A 210 0.13 3.35 -4.01
C GLU A 210 0.60 1.99 -3.47
N LEU A 211 0.42 0.92 -4.25
CA LEU A 211 0.88 -0.42 -3.89
C LEU A 211 2.40 -0.46 -3.77
N LEU A 212 3.13 0.04 -4.77
CA LEU A 212 4.58 0.13 -4.77
C LEU A 212 5.08 0.91 -3.55
N ARG A 213 4.51 2.09 -3.28
CA ARG A 213 4.89 2.92 -2.13
C ARG A 213 4.65 2.19 -0.80
N ALA A 214 3.53 1.48 -0.65
CA ALA A 214 3.22 0.72 0.56
C ALA A 214 4.16 -0.49 0.76
N VAL A 215 4.51 -1.19 -0.32
CA VAL A 215 5.50 -2.28 -0.34
C VAL A 215 6.90 -1.75 0.01
N ALA A 216 7.32 -0.66 -0.63
CA ALA A 216 8.61 0.00 -0.41
C ALA A 216 8.75 0.48 1.04
N TRP A 217 7.68 1.07 1.60
CA TRP A 217 7.62 1.46 3.00
C TRP A 217 7.80 0.24 3.93
N THR A 218 7.12 -0.86 3.64
CA THR A 218 7.24 -2.12 4.42
C THR A 218 8.65 -2.69 4.38
N LEU A 219 9.32 -2.58 3.22
CA LEU A 219 10.71 -3.00 3.06
C LEU A 219 11.68 -2.12 3.86
N GLY A 220 11.29 -0.93 4.31
CA GLY A 220 12.17 0.05 4.97
C GLY A 220 12.91 0.94 3.98
N CYS A 221 12.38 1.09 2.77
CA CYS A 221 12.88 1.96 1.71
C CYS A 221 11.74 2.84 1.17
N PRO A 222 11.12 3.71 2.00
CA PRO A 222 9.96 4.49 1.59
C PRO A 222 10.31 5.38 0.39
N LEU A 223 9.50 5.30 -0.66
CA LEU A 223 9.63 6.17 -1.82
C LEU A 223 9.19 7.60 -1.46
N PRO A 224 9.88 8.63 -1.99
CA PRO A 224 9.49 10.01 -1.77
C PRO A 224 8.11 10.27 -2.38
N ASP A 225 7.33 11.11 -1.70
CA ASP A 225 6.04 11.57 -2.20
C ASP A 225 6.29 12.62 -3.31
N PRO A 226 5.83 12.41 -4.56
CA PRO A 226 6.08 13.36 -5.65
C PRO A 226 5.58 14.78 -5.32
N ASP A 227 4.46 14.89 -4.58
CA ASP A 227 3.89 16.19 -4.17
C ASP A 227 4.57 16.83 -2.95
N ARG A 228 5.37 16.08 -2.18
CA ARG A 228 6.15 16.66 -1.06
C ARG A 228 7.50 17.24 -1.49
N GLY A 229 7.94 16.95 -2.71
CA GLY A 229 9.16 17.53 -3.30
C GLY A 229 8.99 18.95 -3.86
N GLY A 230 7.76 19.48 -3.91
CA GLY A 230 7.38 20.65 -4.70
C GLY A 230 7.08 21.96 -3.96
N LEU A 231 7.65 22.20 -2.77
CA LEU A 231 7.62 23.53 -2.11
C LEU A 231 8.89 24.36 -2.31
N ALA A 232 9.84 23.88 -3.12
CA ALA A 232 11.01 24.65 -3.52
C ALA A 232 10.90 25.10 -4.99
N SER A 233 10.72 26.40 -5.17
CA SER A 233 10.94 27.18 -6.41
C SER A 233 9.81 27.17 -7.44
N ARG A 234 8.88 28.13 -7.30
CA ARG A 234 8.28 28.77 -8.48
C ARG A 234 9.34 29.71 -9.09
N PRO A 235 9.79 29.53 -10.34
CA PRO A 235 10.61 30.53 -11.01
C PRO A 235 9.74 31.76 -11.27
N GLY A 236 10.23 32.92 -10.87
CA GLY A 236 9.51 34.18 -10.93
C GLY A 236 9.02 34.53 -12.32
N GLU A 237 7.78 35.01 -12.38
CA GLU A 237 7.25 35.81 -13.47
C GLU A 237 8.14 37.05 -13.61
N ARG A 238 9.08 37.02 -14.57
CA ARG A 238 9.66 38.25 -15.11
C ARG A 238 8.59 38.84 -16.02
N HIS A 239 7.97 39.89 -15.52
CA HIS A 239 7.12 40.77 -16.31
C HIS A 239 8.03 41.55 -17.28
N ASP A 240 8.20 41.02 -18.48
CA ASP A 240 8.84 41.75 -19.58
C ASP A 240 7.75 42.55 -20.29
N GLY A 241 7.44 43.71 -19.71
CA GLY A 241 6.50 44.69 -20.24
C GLY A 241 7.26 45.77 -21.00
N GLN A 242 7.53 45.51 -22.28
CA GLN A 242 8.14 46.45 -23.21
C GLN A 242 7.05 47.10 -24.08
N HIS A 243 6.68 48.35 -23.77
CA HIS A 243 6.04 49.31 -24.69
C HIS A 243 6.38 50.71 -24.13
N ARG A 244 7.31 51.47 -24.72
CA ARG A 244 7.09 52.42 -25.84
C ARG A 244 5.80 53.22 -25.73
#